data_AF-A0A0G4E6L3-F1
#
_entry.id   AF-A0A0G4E6L3-F1
#
_cell.length_a   1.000
_cell.length_b   1.000
_cell.length_c   1.000
_cell.angle_alpha   90.00
_cell.angle_beta   90.00
_cell.angle_gamma   90.00
#
_symmetry.space_group_name_H-M   'P 1'
#
loop_
_entity.id
_entity.type
_entity.pdbx_description
1 polymer ?
#
loop_
_entity_poly.entity_id
_entity_poly.type
_entity_poly.pdbx_seq_one_letter_code
_entity_poly.pdbx_strand_id
1 'polypeptide(L)' 'MTTKLSGSMEDLLKDMANGDGDDDRGVHGPLVLAARVRTCSALVERGLMFQTLLGQYLLTEAGETLAGTLNAVSADQKIV' A
#
# COMPACT_ATOMS: atom_id res chain seq x y z
N MET A 1 -15.53 -7.83 11.78
CA MET A 1 -14.29 -7.31 12.36
C MET A 1 -13.65 -6.38 11.34
N THR A 2 -13.57 -5.09 11.61
CA THR A 2 -12.74 -4.18 10.81
C THR A 2 -11.31 -4.39 11.27
N THR A 3 -10.57 -5.28 10.59
CA THR A 3 -9.16 -5.49 10.93
C THR A 3 -8.42 -4.20 10.61
N LYS A 4 -8.09 -3.43 11.66
CA LYS A 4 -7.29 -2.22 11.56
C LYS A 4 -6.02 -2.54 10.77
N LEU A 5 -5.73 -1.75 9.74
CA LEU A 5 -4.51 -1.91 8.96
C LEU A 5 -3.31 -1.58 9.84
N SER A 6 -2.18 -2.26 9.60
CA SER A 6 -0.92 -1.87 10.23
C SER A 6 -0.40 -0.60 9.55
N GLY A 7 0.40 0.21 10.26
CA GLY A 7 1.01 1.41 9.66
C GLY A 7 1.76 1.11 8.36
N SER A 8 2.46 -0.03 8.30
CA SER A 8 3.14 -0.50 7.08
C SER A 8 2.21 -0.80 5.90
N MET A 9 0.94 -1.17 6.14
CA MET A 9 -0.05 -1.37 5.08
C MET A 9 -0.61 -0.04 4.60
N GLU A 10 -0.88 0.88 5.52
CA GLU A 10 -1.35 2.23 5.20
C GLU A 10 -0.28 3.00 4.39
N ASP A 11 0.98 2.97 4.82
CA ASP A 11 2.09 3.61 4.11
C ASP A 11 2.33 3.00 2.72
N LEU A 12 2.09 1.69 2.56
CA LEU A 12 2.19 1.04 1.26
C LEU A 12 1.05 1.44 0.32
N LEU A 13 -0.18 1.56 0.84
CA LEU A 13 -1.34 2.01 0.07
C LEU A 13 -1.19 3.47 -0.39
N LYS A 14 -0.72 4.36 0.49
CA LYS A 14 -0.50 5.78 0.17
C LYS A 14 0.51 5.95 -0.97
N ASP A 15 1.65 5.27 -0.89
CA ASP A 15 2.71 5.40 -1.90
C ASP A 15 2.27 4.84 -3.26
N MET A 16 1.60 3.68 -3.27
CA MET A 16 1.06 3.10 -4.50
C MET A 16 0.02 4.02 -5.18
N ALA A 17 -0.78 4.74 -4.40
CA ALA A 17 -1.76 5.69 -4.93
C ALA A 17 -1.12 7.00 -5.44
N ASN A 18 0.06 7.37 -4.94
CA ASN A 18 0.80 8.54 -5.39
C ASN A 18 1.56 8.28 -6.71
N GLY A 19 1.55 7.06 -7.23
CA GLY A 19 2.25 6.69 -8.47
C GLY A 19 3.75 6.45 -8.29
N ASP A 20 4.24 6.47 -7.05
CA ASP A 20 5.58 6.02 -6.68
C ASP A 20 5.57 4.49 -6.75
N GLY A 21 5.68 3.97 -7.97
CA GLY A 21 5.72 2.55 -8.26
C GLY A 21 6.87 1.85 -7.53
N ASP A 22 6.81 0.52 -7.52
CA ASP A 22 7.74 -0.39 -6.82
C ASP A 22 9.25 -0.09 -6.99
N ASP A 23 9.64 0.67 -8.02
CA ASP A 23 11.02 1.00 -8.38
C ASP A 23 11.61 2.21 -7.62
N ASP A 24 10.81 3.22 -7.25
CA ASP A 24 11.33 4.48 -6.69
C ASP A 24 11.66 4.41 -5.19
N ARG A 25 11.27 3.33 -4.51
CA ARG A 25 11.41 3.19 -3.05
C ARG A 25 12.80 2.85 -2.54
N GLY A 26 13.84 2.90 -3.37
CA GLY A 26 15.23 2.68 -2.93
C GLY A 26 15.38 1.40 -2.10
N VAL A 27 14.70 0.32 -2.51
CA VAL A 27 14.63 -0.94 -1.77
C VAL A 27 15.96 -1.69 -1.93
N HIS A 28 17.00 -1.16 -1.31
CA HIS A 28 18.33 -1.74 -1.31
C HIS A 28 18.42 -2.82 -0.23
N GLY A 29 17.78 -3.98 -0.47
CA GLY A 29 18.06 -5.17 0.33
C GLY A 29 16.99 -6.29 0.28
N PRO A 30 17.42 -7.57 0.32
CA PRO A 30 16.52 -8.73 0.21
C PRO A 30 15.51 -8.85 1.37
N LEU A 31 15.85 -8.36 2.56
CA LEU A 31 14.94 -8.37 3.72
C LEU A 31 13.80 -7.36 3.58
N VAL A 32 14.06 -6.21 2.96
CA VAL A 32 13.05 -5.16 2.74
C VAL A 32 12.08 -5.60 1.63
N LEU A 33 12.58 -6.27 0.59
CA LEU A 33 11.74 -6.91 -0.42
C LEU A 33 10.81 -7.97 0.19
N ALA A 34 11.33 -8.86 1.04
CA ALA A 34 10.53 -9.91 1.69
C ALA A 34 9.47 -9.34 2.64
N ALA A 35 9.78 -8.27 3.38
CA ALA A 35 8.79 -7.56 4.19
C ALA A 35 7.69 -6.95 3.33
N ARG A 36 8.05 -6.32 2.20
CA ARG A 36 7.10 -5.71 1.26
C ARG A 36 6.16 -6.75 0.63
N VAL A 37 6.71 -7.85 0.14
CA VAL A 37 5.91 -8.96 -0.43
C VAL A 37 4.90 -9.51 0.59
N ARG A 38 5.29 -9.64 1.86
CA ARG A 38 4.36 -10.05 2.93
C ARG A 38 3.24 -9.03 3.14
N THR A 39 3.57 -7.73 3.15
CA THR A 39 2.57 -6.66 3.26
C THR A 39 1.61 -6.67 2.07
N CYS A 40 2.11 -6.79 0.85
CA CYS A 40 1.28 -6.87 -0.35
C CYS A 40 0.38 -8.11 -0.34
N SER A 41 0.92 -9.28 0.05
CA SER A 41 0.13 -10.51 0.16
C SER A 41 -1.02 -10.35 1.16
N ALA A 42 -0.77 -9.73 2.31
CA ALA A 42 -1.80 -9.46 3.30
C ALA A 42 -2.83 -8.39 2.88
N LEU A 43 -2.50 -7.54 1.90
CA LEU A 43 -3.45 -6.62 1.25
C LEU A 43 -4.26 -7.32 0.16
N VAL A 44 -3.66 -8.27 -0.56
CA VAL A 44 -4.34 -9.15 -1.51
C VAL A 44 -5.39 -10.01 -0.80
N GLU A 45 -5.03 -10.62 0.34
CA GLU A 45 -5.97 -11.39 1.17
C GLU A 45 -7.16 -10.56 1.66
N ARG A 46 -6.97 -9.24 1.81
CA ARG A 46 -8.02 -8.29 2.18
C ARG A 46 -8.79 -7.72 1.00
N GLY A 47 -8.47 -8.13 -0.23
CA GLY A 47 -9.12 -7.62 -1.45
C GLY A 47 -8.80 -6.17 -1.76
N LEU A 48 -7.73 -5.61 -1.20
CA LEU A 48 -7.29 -4.23 -1.46
C LEU A 48 -6.29 -4.16 -2.62
N MET A 49 -5.61 -5.27 -2.90
CA MET A 49 -4.67 -5.41 -4.01
C MET A 49 -4.93 -6.69 -4.79
N PHE A 50 -4.40 -6.76 -6.00
CA PHE A 50 -4.26 -8.01 -6.75
C PHE A 50 -2.85 -8.11 -7.32
N GLN A 51 -2.36 -9.35 -7.46
CA GLN A 51 -1.10 -9.63 -8.11
C GLN A 51 -1.35 -9.96 -9.59
N THR A 52 -0.60 -9.32 -10.49
CA THR A 52 -0.64 -9.63 -11.92
C THR A 52 0.16 -10.89 -12.23
N LEU A 53 -0.05 -11.46 -13.42
CA LEU A 53 0.75 -12.59 -13.92
C LEU A 53 2.26 -12.27 -14.04
N LEU A 54 2.61 -10.98 -14.08
CA LEU A 54 3.99 -10.49 -14.13
C LEU A 54 4.58 -10.27 -12.73
N GLY A 55 3.87 -10.63 -11.67
CA GLY A 55 4.31 -10.48 -10.28
C GLY A 55 4.21 -9.06 -9.71
N GLN A 56 3.62 -8.13 -10.46
CA GLN A 56 3.37 -6.76 -10.01
C GLN A 56 2.14 -6.71 -9.09
N TYR A 57 2.13 -5.80 -8.13
CA TYR A 57 0.96 -5.55 -7.29
C TYR A 57 0.24 -4.30 -7.78
N LEU A 58 -1.06 -4.40 -7.99
CA LEU A 58 -1.92 -3.29 -8.37
C LEU A 58 -3.03 -3.11 -7.34
N LEU A 59 -3.46 -1.86 -7.15
CA LEU A 59 -4.59 -1.55 -6.29
C LEU A 59 -5.89 -2.00 -6.96
N THR A 60 -6.81 -2.50 -6.14
CA THR A 60 -8.22 -2.64 -6.52
C THR A 60 -8.93 -1.30 -6.31
N GLU A 61 -10.14 -1.14 -6.83
CA GLU A 61 -10.98 0.04 -6.56
C GLU A 61 -11.16 0.31 -5.05
N ALA A 62 -11.30 -0.75 -4.25
CA ALA A 62 -11.36 -0.65 -2.80
C ALA A 62 -10.02 -0.17 -2.19
N GLY A 63 -8.90 -0.65 -2.72
CA GLY A 63 -7.56 -0.22 -2.34
C GLY A 63 -7.29 1.25 -2.68
N GLU A 64 -7.67 1.69 -3.87
CA GLU A 64 -7.55 3.08 -4.31
C GLU A 64 -8.41 4.02 -3.46
N THR A 65 -9.67 3.66 -3.21
CA THR A 65 -10.57 4.44 -2.35
C THR A 65 -10.00 4.58 -0.95
N LEU A 66 -9.49 3.48 -0.38
CA LEU A 66 -8.90 3.50 0.95
C LEU A 66 -7.61 4.34 0.99
N ALA A 67 -6.73 4.19 0.01
CA ALA A 67 -5.53 5.01 -0.12
C ALA A 67 -5.87 6.50 -0.25
N GLY A 68 -6.90 6.84 -1.03
CA GLY A 68 -7.44 8.19 -1.15
C GLY A 68 -7.92 8.75 0.18
N THR A 69 -8.68 7.96 0.96
CA THR A 69 -9.10 8.38 2.31
C THR A 69 -7.91 8.55 3.27
N LEU A 70 -6.91 7.68 3.21
CA LEU A 70 -5.71 7.76 4.03
C LEU A 70 -4.87 9.00 3.69
N ASN A 71 -4.78 9.37 2.42
CA ASN A 71 -4.10 10.58 1.95
C ASN A 71 -4.88 11.85 2.33
N ALA A 72 -6.21 11.84 2.20
CA ALA A 72 -7.07 12.95 2.63
C ALA A 72 -6.98 13.21 4.14
N VAL A 73 -6.96 12.15 4.96
CA VAL A 73 -6.74 12.27 6.42
C VAL A 73 -5.35 12.81 6.75
N SER A 74 -4.33 12.50 5.94
CA SER A 74 -2.98 13.07 6.09
C SER A 74 -2.91 14.56 5.72
N ALA A 75 -3.75 15.06 4.82
CA ALA A 75 -3.80 16.47 4.44
C ALA A 75 -4.50 17.34 5.49
N ASP A 76 -5.50 16.80 6.19
CA ASP A 76 -6.26 17.51 7.22
C ASP A 76 -5.46 17.75 8.52
N GLN A 77 -4.37 17.01 8.72
CA GLN A 77 -3.53 17.10 9.92
C GLN A 77 -2.38 18.13 9.79
N LYS A 78 -2.35 18.92 8.71
CA LYS A 78 -1.31 19.93 8.43
C LYS A 78 -1.72 21.37 8.77
N ILE A 79 -2.77 21.56 9.58
CA ILE A 79 -3.18 22.86 10.13
C ILE A 79 -3.12 22.82 11.65
N VAL A 80 -1.91 22.94 12.23
CA VAL A 80 -1.66 23.56 13.55
C VAL A 80 -0.30 24.24 13.51
#